data_AF-A0A3C2BTA4-F1
#
_entry.id   AF-A0A3C2BTA4-F1
#
_cell.length_a   1.000
_cell.length_b   1.000
_cell.length_c   1.000
_cell.angle_alpha   90.00
_cell.angle_beta   90.00
_cell.angle_gamma   90.00
#
_symmetry.space_group_name_H-M   'P 1'
#
loop_
_entity.id
_entity.type
_entity.pdbx_description
1 polymer ?
#
loop_
_entity_poly.entity_id
_entity_poly.type
_entity_poly.pdbx_seq_one_letter_code
_entity_poly.pdbx_strand_id
1 'polypeptide(L)' 'LVQADKEWVPAGDGEALYLRPFMIATEAFLGVRAAREVSFRVIASPAGNYFGGELKPVSIWIS' A
#
# COMPACT_ATOMS: atom_id res chain seq x y z
N LEU A 1 6.13 5.51 10.96
CA LEU A 1 5.24 4.34 10.76
C LEU A 1 5.96 3.04 11.07
N VAL A 2 6.91 2.57 10.25
CA VAL A 2 7.62 1.29 10.48
C VAL A 2 8.18 1.12 11.90
N GLN A 3 8.84 2.15 12.46
CA GLN A 3 9.34 2.08 13.83
C GLN A 3 8.22 2.03 14.89
N ALA A 4 7.11 2.73 14.65
CA ALA A 4 5.98 2.80 15.58
C ALA A 4 5.20 1.48 15.59
N ASP A 5 5.03 0.86 14.42
CA ASP A 5 4.27 -0.38 14.23
C ASP A 5 5.18 -1.60 14.08
N LYS A 6 6.34 -1.59 14.74
CA LYS A 6 7.35 -2.64 14.60
C LYS A 6 6.80 -4.03 14.90
N GLU A 7 5.85 -4.15 15.83
CA GLU A 7 5.19 -5.40 16.20
C GLU A 7 4.38 -6.03 15.06
N TRP A 8 3.99 -5.24 14.06
CA TRP A 8 3.27 -5.71 12.87
C TRP A 8 4.20 -6.14 11.74
N VAL A 9 5.52 -5.97 11.88
CA VAL A 9 6.49 -6.38 10.85
C VAL A 9 6.68 -7.90 10.95
N PRO A 10 6.28 -8.68 9.91
CA PRO A 10 6.47 -10.12 9.93
C PRO A 10 7.96 -10.48 9.86
N ALA A 11 8.31 -11.66 10.37
CA ALA A 11 9.67 -12.18 10.41
C ALA A 11 9.88 -13.45 9.57
N GLY A 12 8.82 -13.98 8.94
CA GLY A 12 8.91 -15.16 8.08
C GLY A 12 9.57 -14.87 6.73
N ASP A 13 10.14 -15.90 6.12
CA ASP A 13 10.81 -15.77 4.82
C ASP A 13 9.83 -15.46 3.69
N GLY A 14 10.15 -14.44 2.91
CA GLY A 14 9.27 -13.89 1.87
C GLY A 14 8.08 -13.08 2.38
N GLU A 15 7.94 -12.88 3.70
CA GLU A 15 6.93 -11.99 4.28
C GLU A 15 7.46 -10.55 4.39
N ALA A 16 6.57 -9.56 4.37
CA ALA A 16 6.95 -8.16 4.48
C ALA A 16 5.83 -7.30 5.09
N LEU A 17 6.18 -6.13 5.63
CA LEU A 17 5.19 -5.08 5.93
C LEU A 17 4.98 -4.22 4.68
N TYR A 18 3.82 -4.35 4.03
CA TYR A 18 3.49 -3.54 2.87
C TYR A 18 3.13 -2.12 3.30
N LEU A 19 3.78 -1.12 2.69
CA LEU A 19 3.49 0.30 2.91
C LEU A 19 2.73 0.86 1.72
N ARG A 20 1.62 1.57 2.00
CA ARG A 20 0.82 2.28 0.99
C ARG A 20 0.83 3.78 1.29
N PRO A 21 1.80 4.53 0.76
CA PRO A 21 1.72 5.98 0.70
C PRO A 21 0.63 6.40 -0.29
N PHE A 22 -0.15 7.41 0.08
CA PHE A 22 -1.15 8.00 -0.81
C PHE A 22 -1.40 9.46 -0.45
N MET A 23 -2.05 10.17 -1.36
CA MET A 23 -2.43 11.56 -1.19
C MET A 23 -3.86 11.76 -1.68
N ILE A 24 -4.63 12.54 -0.94
CA ILE A 24 -5.98 12.95 -1.32
C ILE A 24 -6.14 14.46 -1.15
N ALA A 25 -6.92 15.10 -2.03
CA ALA A 25 -7.36 16.47 -1.81
C ALA A 25 -8.30 16.54 -0.61
N THR A 26 -8.08 17.50 0.28
CA THR A 26 -8.94 17.73 1.46
C THR A 26 -9.54 19.13 1.49
N GLU A 27 -9.21 19.97 0.51
CA GLU A 27 -9.77 21.30 0.36
C GLU A 27 -11.29 21.24 0.14
N ALA A 28 -12.05 21.96 0.98
CA ALA A 28 -13.48 22.14 0.81
C ALA A 28 -13.78 23.13 -0.35
N PHE A 29 -13.66 22.65 -1.59
CA PHE A 29 -13.83 23.47 -2.79
C PHE A 29 -14.48 22.66 -3.92
N LEU A 30 -15.48 23.23 -4.59
CA LEU A 30 -16.27 22.54 -5.63
C LEU A 30 -15.76 22.76 -7.06
N GLY A 31 -14.96 23.80 -7.30
CA GLY A 31 -14.48 24.12 -8.65
C GLY A 31 -13.39 23.16 -9.14
N VAL A 32 -13.31 22.97 -10.46
CA VAL A 32 -12.32 22.08 -11.08
C VAL A 32 -10.99 22.81 -11.22
N ARG A 33 -10.05 22.51 -10.31
CA ARG A 33 -8.64 22.90 -10.35
C ARG A 33 -7.82 21.98 -9.45
N ALA A 34 -6.49 22.11 -9.49
CA ALA A 34 -5.63 21.51 -8.48
C ALA A 34 -6.01 22.01 -7.06
N ALA A 35 -6.03 21.09 -6.10
CA ALA A 35 -6.29 21.40 -4.70
C ALA A 35 -5.12 22.18 -4.09
N ARG A 36 -5.43 23.12 -3.19
CA ARG A 36 -4.45 23.87 -2.39
C ARG A 36 -4.17 23.19 -1.05
N GLU A 37 -5.08 22.33 -0.61
CA GLU A 37 -4.92 21.51 0.59
C GLU A 37 -5.04 20.03 0.22
N VAL A 38 -4.03 19.26 0.64
CA VAL A 38 -3.96 17.82 0.46
C VAL A 38 -3.54 17.15 1.76
N SER A 39 -4.02 15.94 1.98
CA SER A 39 -3.54 15.06 3.04
C SER A 39 -2.68 13.95 2.43
N PHE A 40 -1.38 13.98 2.71
CA PHE A 40 -0.50 12.83 2.52
C PHE A 40 -0.59 11.91 3.74
N ARG A 41 -0.79 10.62 3.50
CA ARG A 41 -0.91 9.59 4.54
C ARG A 41 -0.19 8.32 4.09
N VAL A 42 0.22 7.52 5.07
CA VAL A 42 0.79 6.19 4.84
C VAL A 42 0.06 5.22 5.74
N ILE A 43 -0.45 4.14 5.17
CA ILE A 43 -0.96 2.98 5.93
C ILE A 43 -0.06 1.78 5.68
N ALA A 44 -0.11 0.81 6.58
CA ALA A 44 0.67 -0.42 6.49
C ALA A 44 -0.22 -1.65 6.68
N SER A 45 0.15 -2.77 6.06
CA SER A 45 -0.47 -4.08 6.26
C SER A 45 0.59 -5.17 6.19
N PRO A 46 0.61 -6.14 7.12
CA PRO A 46 1.43 -7.34 6.94
C PRO A 46 1.04 -8.05 5.64
N ALA A 47 2.02 -8.51 4.89
CA ALA A 47 1.87 -9.24 3.64
C ALA A 47 2.67 -10.54 3.74
N GLY A 48 1.99 -11.67 3.52
CA GLY A 48 2.63 -12.98 3.53
C GLY A 48 3.42 -13.26 2.25
N ASN A 49 4.17 -14.35 2.26
CA ASN A 49 4.90 -14.84 1.10
C ASN A 49 3.95 -15.18 -0.05
N TYR A 50 3.99 -14.38 -1.11
CA TYR A 50 3.07 -14.49 -2.25
C TYR A 50 3.20 -15.80 -3.01
N PHE A 51 4.40 -16.35 -3.09
CA PHE A 51 4.66 -17.59 -3.83
C PHE A 51 4.60 -18.82 -2.93
N GLY A 52 4.87 -18.69 -1.62
CA GLY A 52 4.54 -19.64 -0.55
C GLY A 52 5.00 -21.10 -0.71
N GLY A 53 5.67 -21.46 -1.81
CA GLY A 53 5.82 -22.81 -2.34
C GLY A 53 6.07 -22.81 -3.85
N GLU A 54 5.27 -23.57 -4.61
CA GLU A 54 5.42 -23.72 -6.06
C GLU A 54 4.92 -22.48 -6.83
N LEU A 55 5.76 -21.96 -7.73
CA LEU A 55 5.43 -20.82 -8.59
C LEU A 55 4.31 -21.19 -9.58
N LYS A 56 3.16 -20.53 -9.49
CA LYS A 56 2.02 -20.74 -10.41
C LYS A 56 1.97 -19.64 -11.49
N PRO A 57 2.03 -19.98 -12.78
CA PRO A 57 1.88 -19.00 -13.84
C PRO A 57 0.43 -18.49 -13.95
N VAL A 58 0.26 -17.31 -14.55
CA VAL A 58 -1.06 -16.71 -14.80
C VAL A 58 -1.35 -16.60 -16.29
N SER A 59 -2.60 -16.82 -16.68
CA SER A 59 -3.09 -16.57 -18.03
C SER A 59 -3.38 -15.07 -18.21
N ILE A 60 -2.99 -14.50 -19.35
CA ILE A 60 -3.17 -13.08 -19.65
C ILE A 60 -4.26 -12.91 -20.70
N TRP A 61 -5.24 -12.03 -20.44
CA TRP A 61 -6.23 -11.57 -21.41
C TRP A 61 -5.76 -10.28 -22.07
N ILE A 62 -5.92 -10.17 -23.40
CA ILE A 62 -5.61 -8.96 -24.16
C ILE A 62 -6.93 -8.22 -24.43
N SER A 63 -7.03 -6.99 -23.90
CA SER A 63 -8.19 -6.10 -24.04
C SER A 63 -8.05 -5.12 -25.18
#